data_AF-A0A4S3LTC8-F1
#
_entry.id   AF-A0A4S3LTC8-F1
#
_cell.length_a   1.000
_cell.length_b   1.000
_cell.length_c   1.000
_cell.angle_alpha   90.00
_cell.angle_beta   90.00
_cell.angle_gamma   90.00
#
_symmetry.space_group_name_H-M   'P 1'
#
loop_
_entity.id
_entity.type
_entity.pdbx_description
1 polymer ?
#
loop_
_entity_poly.entity_id
_entity_poly.type
_entity_poly.pdbx_seq_one_letter_code
_entity_poly.pdbx_strand_id
1 'polypeptide(L)'
;MAIEINNLINEVRPVSDDGCDHTGCIIDGWHSAARARSRAPATPPVKPNPVTAAAKASGAVVKIGNRPAYGKKILMGIYCLHLSGKTDKEIASSLKMSEEKVHHLLNRKTAKRKSIFMQCAAAPLPTESEIMRQLAAESKA
;
A
#
# COMPACT_ATOMS: atom_id res chain seq x y z
N MET A 1 18.97 30.32 -20.35
CA MET A 1 17.72 29.55 -20.18
C MET A 1 17.56 29.26 -18.70
N ALA A 2 16.64 29.95 -18.03
CA ALA A 2 16.36 29.68 -16.63
C ALA A 2 15.63 28.34 -16.54
N ILE A 3 16.21 27.38 -15.84
CA ILE A 3 15.55 26.11 -15.56
C ILE A 3 14.44 26.43 -14.56
N GLU A 4 13.18 26.34 -14.99
CA GLU A 4 12.04 26.42 -14.07
C GLU A 4 12.12 25.27 -13.08
N ILE A 5 12.52 25.58 -11.85
CA ILE A 5 12.70 24.62 -10.74
C ILE A 5 11.42 23.81 -10.49
N ASN A 6 10.25 24.40 -10.78
CA ASN A 6 8.96 23.73 -10.66
C ASN A 6 8.83 22.49 -11.57
N ASN A 7 9.52 22.45 -12.72
CA ASN A 7 9.50 21.29 -13.63
C ASN A 7 10.41 20.13 -13.18
N LEU A 8 11.26 20.36 -12.16
CA LEU A 8 12.09 19.31 -11.55
C LEU A 8 11.36 18.56 -10.42
N ILE A 9 10.25 19.11 -9.92
CA ILE A 9 9.42 18.49 -8.87
C ILE A 9 8.31 17.67 -9.54
N ASN A 10 8.69 16.60 -10.25
CA ASN A 10 7.76 15.56 -10.70
C ASN A 10 7.49 14.51 -9.61
N GLU A 11 7.73 14.86 -8.35
CA GLU A 11 7.27 14.04 -7.23
C GLU A 11 5.80 14.33 -7.00
N VAL A 12 4.93 13.46 -7.52
CA VAL A 12 3.56 13.34 -7.03
C VAL A 12 3.67 12.95 -5.56
N ARG A 13 3.74 13.95 -4.67
CA ARG A 13 3.62 13.71 -3.24
C ARG A 13 2.17 13.28 -3.01
N PRO A 14 1.90 12.05 -2.55
CA PRO A 14 0.56 11.72 -2.12
C PRO A 14 0.29 12.58 -0.89
N VAL A 15 -0.38 13.71 -1.07
CA VAL A 15 -0.99 14.44 0.02
C VAL A 15 -2.18 13.58 0.45
N SER A 16 -1.89 12.55 1.25
CA SER A 16 -2.92 11.90 2.05
C SER A 16 -3.28 12.90 3.14
N ASP A 17 -4.29 13.72 2.85
CA ASP A 17 -5.05 14.38 3.89
C ASP A 17 -5.53 13.31 4.87
N ASP A 18 -5.18 13.46 6.14
CA ASP A 18 -5.60 12.56 7.21
C ASP A 18 -7.09 12.74 7.53
N GLY A 19 -7.72 13.77 6.96
CA GLY A 19 -9.14 14.05 7.06
C GLY A 19 -9.56 14.50 8.44
N CYS A 20 -8.62 14.96 9.27
CA CYS A 20 -8.87 15.30 10.66
C CYS A 20 -8.87 16.81 10.92
N ASP A 21 -9.83 17.28 11.71
CA ASP A 21 -9.84 18.62 12.28
C ASP A 21 -8.95 18.66 13.53
N HIS A 22 -7.87 19.45 13.41
CA HIS A 22 -6.87 19.65 14.45
C HIS A 22 -7.12 20.92 15.29
N THR A 23 -8.19 21.68 15.03
CA THR A 23 -8.48 22.93 15.76
C THR A 23 -8.51 22.72 17.27
N GLY A 24 -9.18 21.66 17.74
CA GLY A 24 -9.24 21.30 19.16
C GLY A 24 -7.87 20.99 19.77
N CYS A 25 -6.99 20.31 19.03
CA CYS A 25 -5.63 20.01 19.46
C CYS A 25 -4.77 21.26 19.62
N ILE A 26 -4.90 22.20 18.68
CA ILE A 26 -4.17 23.48 18.69
C ILE A 26 -4.59 24.30 19.91
N ILE A 27 -5.90 24.41 20.17
CA ILE A 27 -6.45 25.13 21.33
C ILE A 27 -5.99 24.48 22.64
N ASP A 28 -6.03 23.14 22.73
CA ASP A 28 -5.54 22.42 23.91
C ASP A 28 -4.03 22.65 24.15
N GLY A 29 -3.25 22.76 23.06
CA GLY A 29 -1.85 23.16 23.09
C GLY A 29 -1.64 24.53 23.73
N TRP A 30 -2.41 25.55 23.35
CA TRP A 30 -2.33 26.88 23.97
C TRP A 30 -2.68 26.85 25.46
N HIS A 31 -3.70 26.07 25.84
CA HIS A 31 -4.10 25.92 27.23
C HIS A 31 -3.14 25.07 28.07
N SER A 32 -2.36 24.17 27.45
CA SER A 32 -1.36 23.34 28.15
C SER A 32 -0.33 24.20 28.92
N ALA A 33 0.16 25.27 28.29
CA ALA A 33 1.11 26.18 28.91
C ALA A 33 0.49 26.95 30.09
N ALA A 34 -0.78 27.33 29.99
CA ALA A 34 -1.51 27.98 31.08
C ALA A 34 -1.73 27.03 32.26
N ARG A 35 -2.17 25.79 32.00
CA ARG A 35 -2.36 24.73 33.02
C ARG A 35 -1.08 24.42 33.78
N ALA A 36 0.06 24.36 33.08
CA ALA A 36 1.36 24.14 33.69
C ALA A 36 1.72 25.26 34.69
N ARG A 37 1.45 26.53 34.35
CA ARG A 37 1.71 27.67 35.25
C ARG A 37 0.78 27.69 36.46
N SER A 38 -0.49 27.34 36.27
CA SER A 38 -1.49 27.31 37.34
C SER A 38 -1.44 26.03 38.18
N ARG A 39 -0.49 25.12 37.92
CA ARG A 39 -0.36 23.81 38.60
C ARG A 39 -1.65 22.98 38.55
N ALA A 40 -2.40 23.10 37.46
CA ALA A 40 -3.57 22.28 37.25
C ALA A 40 -3.17 20.80 37.07
N PRO A 41 -4.02 19.84 37.47
CA PRO A 41 -3.77 18.43 37.22
C PRO A 41 -3.52 18.14 35.74
N ALA A 42 -2.61 17.20 35.45
CA ALA A 42 -2.31 16.81 34.09
C ALA A 42 -3.55 16.17 33.44
N THR A 43 -3.95 16.72 32.30
CA THR A 43 -5.05 16.22 31.47
C THR A 43 -4.49 15.55 30.22
N PRO A 44 -5.12 14.46 29.75
CA PRO A 44 -4.69 13.81 28.51
C PRO A 44 -4.86 14.77 27.31
N PRO A 45 -3.99 14.68 26.30
CA PRO A 45 -4.07 15.51 25.10
C PRO A 45 -5.35 15.20 24.31
N VAL A 46 -5.96 16.24 23.76
CA VAL A 46 -7.12 16.11 22.88
C VAL A 46 -6.71 15.41 21.58
N LYS A 47 -7.52 14.44 21.14
CA LYS A 47 -7.33 13.77 19.85
C LYS A 47 -8.04 14.56 18.75
N PRO A 48 -7.47 14.65 17.54
CA PRO A 48 -8.09 15.36 16.43
C PRO A 48 -9.36 14.63 15.96
N ASN A 49 -10.34 15.38 15.48
CA ASN A 49 -11.66 14.86 15.15
C ASN A 49 -11.73 14.51 13.65
N PRO A 50 -12.04 13.27 13.24
CA PRO A 50 -12.17 12.95 11.82
C PRO A 50 -13.38 13.67 11.20
N VAL A 51 -13.12 14.53 10.20
CA VAL A 51 -14.14 15.26 9.42
C VAL A 51 -14.47 14.55 8.12
N THR A 52 -13.47 13.88 7.53
CA THR A 52 -13.63 13.11 6.30
C THR A 52 -13.05 11.71 6.47
N ALA A 53 -13.50 10.79 5.63
CA ALA A 53 -12.88 9.47 5.58
C ALA A 53 -11.46 9.63 5.02
N ALA A 54 -10.45 9.14 5.76
CA ALA A 54 -9.07 9.16 5.32
C ALA A 54 -8.93 8.64 3.88
N ALA A 55 -8.10 9.30 3.08
CA ALA A 55 -7.85 8.94 1.70
C ALA A 55 -7.42 7.46 1.63
N LYS A 56 -8.29 6.60 1.07
CA LYS A 56 -7.96 5.20 0.83
C LYS A 56 -7.20 5.12 -0.48
N ALA A 57 -6.01 4.52 -0.47
CA ALA A 57 -5.27 4.21 -1.69
C ALA A 57 -6.20 3.49 -2.68
N SER A 58 -6.41 4.07 -3.86
CA SER A 58 -7.27 3.55 -4.91
C SER A 58 -6.60 2.36 -5.57
N GLY A 59 -6.88 1.16 -5.08
CA GLY A 59 -6.43 -0.08 -5.71
C GLY A 59 -7.23 -1.27 -5.19
N ALA A 60 -7.52 -2.24 -6.04
CA ALA A 60 -8.12 -3.50 -5.60
C ALA A 60 -7.14 -4.20 -4.66
N VAL A 61 -7.37 -4.13 -3.34
CA VAL A 61 -6.50 -4.78 -2.36
C VAL A 61 -7.02 -6.19 -2.10
N VAL A 62 -6.20 -7.21 -2.42
CA VAL A 62 -6.49 -8.61 -2.11
C VAL A 62 -5.68 -9.01 -0.89
N LYS A 63 -6.34 -9.36 0.21
CA LYS A 63 -5.67 -9.76 1.46
C LYS A 63 -5.17 -11.20 1.38
N ILE A 64 -4.06 -11.45 0.71
CA ILE A 64 -3.42 -12.79 0.69
C ILE A 64 -2.58 -12.99 1.95
N GLY A 65 -1.85 -11.95 2.37
CA GLY A 65 -0.97 -12.00 3.54
C GLY A 65 0.32 -12.78 3.31
N ASN A 66 1.16 -12.82 4.34
CA ASN A 66 2.40 -13.60 4.35
C ASN A 66 2.12 -15.07 4.67
N ARG A 67 2.12 -15.94 3.65
CA ARG A 67 1.96 -17.40 3.84
C ARG A 67 3.33 -18.11 3.80
N PRO A 68 3.48 -19.30 4.42
CA PRO A 68 4.71 -20.10 4.31
C PRO A 68 4.87 -20.68 2.89
N ALA A 69 3.75 -21.02 2.25
CA ALA A 69 3.71 -21.48 0.86
C ALA A 69 2.55 -20.82 0.12
N TYR A 70 2.75 -20.59 -1.18
CA TYR A 70 1.74 -20.05 -2.08
C TYR A 70 1.35 -21.10 -3.11
N GLY A 71 0.06 -21.22 -3.38
CA GLY A 71 -0.48 -22.11 -4.41
C GLY A 71 -0.05 -21.69 -5.82
N LYS A 72 -0.24 -22.60 -6.80
CA LYS A 72 0.10 -22.34 -8.21
C LYS A 72 -0.60 -21.09 -8.74
N LYS A 73 -1.88 -20.92 -8.45
CA LYS A 73 -2.69 -19.85 -9.01
C LYS A 73 -2.34 -18.47 -8.42
N ILE A 74 -2.09 -18.37 -7.10
CA ILE A 74 -1.47 -17.18 -6.48
C ILE A 74 -0.14 -16.81 -7.16
N LEU A 75 0.75 -17.79 -7.36
CA LEU A 75 2.03 -17.57 -8.05
C LEU A 75 1.82 -17.06 -9.48
N MET A 76 0.86 -17.63 -10.22
CA MET A 76 0.50 -17.16 -11.55
C MET A 76 0.04 -15.70 -11.53
N GLY A 77 -0.84 -15.34 -10.59
CA GLY A 77 -1.32 -13.96 -10.47
C GLY A 77 -0.18 -12.97 -10.16
N ILE A 78 0.76 -13.33 -9.28
CA ILE A 78 1.96 -12.50 -9.01
C ILE A 78 2.80 -12.30 -10.27
N TYR A 79 3.02 -13.38 -11.05
CA TYR A 79 3.79 -13.27 -12.29
C TYR A 79 3.07 -12.47 -13.37
N CYS A 80 1.75 -12.63 -13.50
CA CYS A 80 0.97 -11.82 -14.44
C CYS A 80 0.98 -10.32 -14.06
N LEU A 81 0.92 -9.99 -12.76
CA LEU A 81 1.06 -8.61 -12.28
C LEU A 81 2.46 -8.03 -12.55
N HIS A 82 3.50 -8.85 -12.44
CA HIS A 82 4.86 -8.43 -12.77
C HIS A 82 5.02 -8.20 -14.28
N LEU A 83 4.47 -9.09 -15.11
CA LEU A 83 4.47 -8.95 -16.57
C LEU A 83 3.64 -7.75 -17.05
N SER A 84 2.59 -7.36 -16.31
CA SER A 84 1.82 -6.15 -16.59
C SER A 84 2.55 -4.85 -16.21
N GLY A 85 3.80 -4.93 -15.75
CA GLY A 85 4.66 -3.76 -15.48
C GLY A 85 4.59 -3.22 -14.05
N LYS A 86 3.93 -3.91 -13.11
CA LYS A 86 3.89 -3.46 -11.72
C LYS A 86 5.19 -3.70 -11.00
N THR A 87 5.56 -2.74 -10.15
CA THR A 87 6.73 -2.84 -9.29
C THR A 87 6.50 -3.80 -8.13
N ASP A 88 7.58 -4.36 -7.57
CA ASP A 88 7.55 -5.26 -6.41
C ASP A 88 6.79 -4.62 -5.23
N LYS A 89 6.95 -3.31 -5.03
CA LYS A 89 6.27 -2.51 -4.00
C LYS A 89 4.76 -2.42 -4.21
N GLU A 90 4.32 -2.19 -5.45
CA GLU A 90 2.91 -2.12 -5.78
C GLU A 90 2.23 -3.48 -5.63
N ILE A 91 2.91 -4.56 -6.02
CA ILE A 91 2.42 -5.93 -5.83
C ILE A 91 2.33 -6.26 -4.33
N ALA A 92 3.36 -5.93 -3.56
CA ALA A 92 3.38 -6.12 -2.11
C ALA A 92 2.23 -5.39 -1.41
N SER A 93 2.01 -4.11 -1.77
CA SER A 93 0.91 -3.29 -1.25
C SER A 93 -0.46 -3.85 -1.63
N SER A 94 -0.62 -4.25 -2.90
CA SER A 94 -1.86 -4.81 -3.45
C SER A 94 -2.25 -6.13 -2.80
N LEU A 95 -1.27 -7.00 -2.52
CA LEU A 95 -1.50 -8.34 -1.97
C LEU A 95 -1.34 -8.42 -0.43
N LYS A 96 -1.00 -7.30 0.20
CA LYS A 96 -0.69 -7.19 1.63
C LYS A 96 0.35 -8.21 2.10
N MET A 97 1.47 -8.32 1.36
CA MET A 97 2.61 -9.18 1.71
C MET A 97 3.91 -8.38 1.80
N SER A 98 4.96 -8.96 2.39
CA SER A 98 6.28 -8.32 2.48
C SER A 98 6.92 -8.18 1.09
N GLU A 99 7.57 -7.03 0.83
CA GLU A 99 8.34 -6.76 -0.39
C GLU A 99 9.44 -7.80 -0.61
N GLU A 100 10.14 -8.20 0.45
CA GLU A 100 11.18 -9.23 0.40
C GLU A 100 10.64 -10.59 -0.09
N LYS A 101 9.41 -10.93 0.31
CA LYS A 101 8.75 -12.15 -0.15
C LYS A 101 8.38 -12.07 -1.62
N VAL A 102 7.84 -10.94 -2.09
CA VAL A 102 7.54 -10.73 -3.52
C VAL A 102 8.81 -10.89 -4.34
N HIS A 103 9.89 -10.21 -3.93
CA HIS A 103 11.17 -10.28 -4.59
C HIS A 103 11.72 -11.73 -4.64
N HIS A 104 11.62 -12.46 -3.53
CA HIS A 104 11.99 -13.88 -3.48
C HIS A 104 11.17 -14.77 -4.44
N LEU A 105 9.87 -14.49 -4.62
CA LEU A 105 9.00 -15.22 -5.55
C LEU A 105 9.36 -14.92 -7.02
N LEU A 106 9.70 -13.68 -7.32
CA LEU A 106 10.10 -13.21 -8.66
C LEU A 106 11.49 -13.71 -9.09
N ASN A 107 12.38 -14.00 -8.14
CA ASN A 107 13.71 -14.57 -8.41
C ASN A 107 13.71 -15.99 -9.03
N ARG A 108 12.56 -16.67 -9.11
CA ARG A 108 12.36 -17.90 -9.91
C ARG A 108 13.44 -19.00 -9.73
N LYS A 109 13.98 -19.17 -8.52
CA LYS A 109 15.11 -20.10 -8.26
C LYS A 109 14.79 -21.58 -8.60
N THR A 110 13.55 -22.01 -8.36
CA THR A 110 13.12 -23.40 -8.58
C THR A 110 12.58 -23.66 -9.98
N ALA A 111 12.81 -24.85 -10.56
CA ALA A 111 12.29 -25.24 -11.88
C ALA A 111 10.76 -25.07 -12.01
N LYS A 112 10.00 -25.43 -10.96
CA LYS A 112 8.53 -25.24 -10.91
C LYS A 112 8.10 -23.78 -11.06
N ARG A 113 8.84 -22.83 -10.46
CA ARG A 113 8.56 -21.39 -10.60
C ARG A 113 8.89 -20.90 -12.02
N LYS A 114 9.98 -21.39 -12.60
CA LYS A 114 10.34 -21.08 -14.00
C LYS A 114 9.26 -21.56 -14.97
N SER A 115 8.76 -22.79 -14.82
CA SER A 115 7.72 -23.32 -15.70
C SER A 115 6.41 -22.55 -15.59
N ILE A 116 6.01 -22.14 -14.37
CA ILE A 116 4.80 -21.33 -14.17
C ILE A 116 4.97 -19.94 -14.80
N PHE A 117 6.14 -19.31 -14.62
CA PHE A 117 6.43 -18.04 -15.25
C PHE A 117 6.37 -18.12 -16.78
N MET A 118 6.95 -19.17 -17.38
CA MET A 118 6.87 -19.38 -18.83
C MET A 118 5.42 -19.59 -19.31
N GLN A 119 4.59 -20.28 -18.53
CA GLN A 119 3.15 -20.42 -18.82
C GLN A 119 2.45 -19.05 -18.82
N CYS A 120 2.74 -18.18 -17.86
CA CYS A 120 2.19 -16.83 -17.81
C CYS A 120 2.71 -15.94 -18.94
N ALA A 121 3.98 -16.07 -19.32
CA ALA A 121 4.59 -15.28 -20.38
C ALA A 121 4.12 -15.70 -21.79
N ALA A 122 3.80 -16.97 -21.99
CA ALA A 122 3.29 -17.48 -23.25
C ALA A 122 1.79 -17.19 -23.47
N ALA A 123 1.04 -16.99 -22.38
CA ALA A 123 -0.37 -16.66 -22.45
C ALA A 123 -0.59 -15.17 -22.76
N PRO A 124 -1.70 -14.79 -23.43
CA PRO A 124 -2.08 -13.39 -23.56
C PRO A 124 -2.27 -12.79 -22.16
N LEU A 125 -1.70 -11.60 -21.92
CA LEU A 125 -1.78 -10.96 -20.62
C LEU A 125 -3.24 -10.63 -20.28
N PRO A 126 -3.82 -11.22 -19.22
CA PRO A 126 -5.16 -10.86 -18.77
C PRO A 126 -5.17 -9.44 -18.20
N THR A 127 -6.36 -8.83 -18.18
CA THR A 127 -6.49 -7.49 -17.58
C THR A 127 -6.23 -7.53 -16.07
N GLU A 128 -5.70 -6.43 -15.52
CA GLU A 128 -5.36 -6.36 -14.10
C GLU A 128 -6.55 -6.70 -13.19
N SER A 129 -7.75 -6.23 -13.55
CA SER A 129 -8.98 -6.48 -12.81
C SER A 129 -9.34 -7.98 -12.76
N GLU A 130 -9.09 -8.72 -13.83
CA GLU A 130 -9.31 -10.17 -13.90
C GLU A 130 -8.31 -10.93 -13.03
N ILE A 131 -7.04 -10.55 -13.08
CA ILE A 131 -6.00 -11.13 -12.21
C ILE A 131 -6.39 -10.94 -10.74
N MET A 132 -6.79 -9.72 -10.38
CA MET A 132 -7.18 -9.39 -9.02
C MET A 132 -8.47 -10.11 -8.59
N ARG A 133 -9.43 -10.30 -9.49
CA ARG A 133 -10.63 -11.12 -9.23
C ARG A 133 -10.28 -12.59 -8.96
N GLN A 134 -9.38 -13.17 -9.74
CA GLN A 134 -8.92 -14.55 -9.54
C GLN A 134 -8.18 -14.71 -8.20
N LEU A 135 -7.30 -13.77 -7.88
CA LEU A 135 -6.59 -13.74 -6.60
C LEU A 135 -7.56 -13.54 -5.41
N ALA A 136 -8.60 -12.72 -5.57
CA ALA A 136 -9.62 -12.52 -4.53
C ALA A 136 -10.43 -13.79 -4.26
N ALA A 137 -10.75 -14.58 -5.29
CA ALA A 137 -11.41 -15.86 -5.13
C ALA A 137 -10.59 -16.84 -4.28
N GLU A 138 -9.25 -16.76 -4.39
CA GLU A 138 -8.33 -17.64 -3.65
C GLU A 138 -7.99 -17.14 -2.24
N SER A 139 -8.16 -15.85 -1.96
CA SER A 139 -7.88 -15.29 -0.64
C SER A 139 -8.89 -15.70 0.44
N LYS A 140 -10.06 -16.25 0.07
CA LYS A 140 -11.12 -16.71 1.00
C LYS A 140 -10.85 -18.08 1.64
N ALA A 141 -9.69 -18.68 1.41
CA ALA A 141 -9.22 -19.89 2.07
C ALA A 141 -8.16 -19.57 3.13
#